data_AF-A0A1V9G5K3-F1
#
_entry.id   AF-A0A1V9G5K3-F1
#
_cell.length_a   1.000
_cell.length_b   1.000
_cell.length_c   1.000
_cell.angle_alpha   90.00
_cell.angle_beta   90.00
_cell.angle_gamma   90.00
#
_symmetry.space_group_name_H-M   'P 1'
#
loop_
_entity.id
_entity.type
_entity.pdbx_description
1 polymer ?
#
loop_
_entity_poly.entity_id
_entity_poly.type
_entity_poly.pdbx_seq_one_letter_code
_entity_poly.pdbx_strand_id
1 'polypeptide(L)'
;MSQATSFLIQQEPRLSTKEAEKIIDNILKKLGIKLQSKGKQKEFIIKNQGTEKEEKRRYFELVKDVRTLGICKFIQDPIDQNDLIFGGTLGLSTPNWQLSIVTEWAGYKKSLNGPCRSVPSEIEFSEDIEFYKEETCIESSNHDFVMCARNYRGYLLSTIALIDSYINRHILFHAFKGRNTTNFHLLKESRNTEERIELFIDEFCSFPFSEVKQNLMWDHFKKLKALRNEAVHSLSPYLGIELKEIAFNLNLSIHGVGSLLKKLQEGQGRISLGFIERVRTSPTIHYNQITLRADGNHLEEKFFNKVNRG
;
A
#
# COMPACT_ATOMS: atom_id res chain seq x y z
N MET A 1 10.94 7.51 33.80
CA MET A 1 11.19 6.67 32.60
C MET A 1 11.64 7.61 31.51
N SER A 2 12.92 7.61 31.13
CA SER A 2 13.36 8.40 29.98
C SER A 2 12.66 7.85 28.74
N GLN A 3 12.14 8.72 27.87
CA GLN A 3 11.70 8.29 26.54
C GLN A 3 12.85 7.54 25.90
N ALA A 4 12.63 6.28 25.52
CA ALA A 4 13.62 5.51 24.79
C ALA A 4 13.94 6.29 23.51
N THR A 5 15.21 6.65 23.35
CA THR A 5 15.68 7.40 22.18
C THR A 5 15.58 6.50 20.96
N SER A 6 14.75 6.87 19.98
CA SER A 6 14.46 6.04 18.82
C SER A 6 15.31 6.44 17.62
N PHE A 7 15.88 5.45 16.92
CA PHE A 7 16.65 5.66 15.68
C PHE A 7 15.76 5.84 14.45
N LEU A 8 14.57 5.23 14.43
CA LEU A 8 13.62 5.32 13.33
C LEU A 8 12.29 5.88 13.84
N ILE A 9 11.90 7.03 13.31
CA ILE A 9 10.70 7.74 13.75
C ILE A 9 9.67 7.73 12.64
N GLN A 10 8.50 7.17 12.93
CA GLN A 10 7.34 7.25 12.07
C GLN A 10 6.67 8.63 12.17
N GLN A 11 6.39 9.25 11.02
CA GLN A 11 5.69 10.52 10.94
C GLN A 11 4.19 10.33 11.21
N GLU A 12 3.70 10.98 12.28
CA GLU A 12 2.28 11.07 12.60
C GLU A 12 1.82 12.54 12.68
N PRO A 13 0.69 12.93 12.05
CA PRO A 13 -0.18 12.12 11.20
C PRO A 13 0.48 11.77 9.84
N ARG A 14 0.00 10.70 9.19
CA ARG A 14 0.53 10.19 7.91
C ARG A 14 0.68 11.25 6.82
N LEU A 15 -0.25 12.19 6.78
CA LEU A 15 -0.33 13.24 5.77
C LEU A 15 -0.47 14.62 6.41
N SER A 16 0.12 15.61 5.74
CA SER A 16 -0.18 17.01 6.03
C SER A 16 -1.63 17.35 5.66
N THR A 17 -2.17 18.43 6.24
CA THR A 17 -3.53 18.89 5.91
C THR A 17 -3.71 19.12 4.41
N LYS A 18 -2.74 19.78 3.76
CA LYS A 18 -2.81 20.12 2.34
C LYS A 18 -2.83 18.87 1.44
N GLU A 19 -2.07 17.85 1.79
CA GLU A 19 -2.06 16.59 1.03
C GLU A 19 -3.40 15.86 1.17
N ALA A 20 -3.95 15.80 2.40
CA ALA A 20 -5.25 15.18 2.63
C ALA A 20 -6.39 15.92 1.93
N GLU A 21 -6.40 17.26 1.96
CA GLU A 21 -7.34 18.10 1.20
C GLU A 21 -7.26 17.80 -0.31
N LYS A 22 -6.05 17.76 -0.88
CA LYS A 22 -5.83 17.43 -2.31
C LYS A 22 -6.38 16.05 -2.66
N ILE A 23 -6.21 15.05 -1.79
CA ILE A 23 -6.74 13.69 -2.00
C ILE A 23 -8.27 13.71 -2.03
N ILE A 24 -8.91 14.35 -1.05
CA ILE A 24 -10.37 14.39 -0.95
C ILE A 24 -10.96 15.14 -2.13
N ASP A 25 -10.40 16.30 -2.49
CA ASP A 25 -10.87 17.09 -3.62
C ASP A 25 -10.80 16.29 -4.94
N ASN A 26 -9.73 15.51 -5.13
CA ASN A 26 -9.58 14.64 -6.28
C ASN A 26 -10.62 13.51 -6.29
N ILE A 27 -10.87 12.87 -5.16
CA ILE A 27 -11.87 11.79 -5.04
C ILE A 27 -13.27 12.35 -5.32
N LEU A 28 -13.66 13.46 -4.67
CA LEU A 28 -14.96 14.08 -4.87
C LEU A 28 -15.17 14.52 -6.32
N LYS A 29 -14.12 15.06 -6.97
CA LYS A 29 -14.14 15.40 -8.39
C LYS A 29 -14.37 14.17 -9.27
N LYS A 30 -13.68 13.05 -9.01
CA LYS A 30 -13.85 11.78 -9.75
C LYS A 30 -15.26 11.20 -9.57
N LEU A 31 -15.87 11.40 -8.40
CA LEU A 31 -17.26 10.99 -8.13
C LEU A 31 -18.32 11.98 -8.65
N GLY A 32 -17.92 13.09 -9.26
CA GLY A 32 -18.85 14.11 -9.76
C GLY A 32 -19.55 14.93 -8.67
N ILE A 33 -19.08 14.86 -7.42
CA ILE A 33 -19.67 15.56 -6.28
C ILE A 33 -19.18 17.02 -6.29
N LYS A 34 -20.07 17.96 -6.64
CA LYS A 34 -19.75 19.40 -6.65
C LYS A 34 -19.81 19.99 -5.25
N LEU A 35 -18.78 20.74 -4.87
CA LEU A 35 -18.73 21.48 -3.60
C LEU A 35 -19.71 22.68 -3.65
N GLN A 36 -20.77 22.66 -2.84
CA GLN A 36 -21.83 23.67 -2.91
C GLN A 36 -21.56 24.98 -2.13
N SER A 37 -20.41 25.21 -1.49
CA SER A 37 -20.16 26.51 -0.83
C SER A 37 -18.68 26.86 -0.58
N LYS A 38 -18.42 28.18 -0.53
CA LYS A 38 -17.15 28.78 -0.09
C LYS A 38 -17.15 28.89 1.45
N GLY A 39 -16.54 27.94 2.16
CA GLY A 39 -16.38 28.03 3.62
C GLY A 39 -15.85 26.74 4.26
N LYS A 40 -15.29 26.83 5.47
CA LYS A 40 -14.68 25.70 6.23
C LYS A 40 -15.70 24.81 6.99
N GLN A 41 -16.99 25.13 6.91
CA GLN A 41 -18.09 24.38 7.56
C GLN A 41 -18.93 23.60 6.54
N LYS A 42 -18.26 22.82 5.67
CA LYS A 42 -18.95 22.04 4.64
C LYS A 42 -19.50 20.76 5.26
N GLU A 43 -20.81 20.65 5.37
CA GLU A 43 -21.51 19.38 5.52
C GLU A 43 -21.74 18.76 4.14
N PHE A 44 -21.39 17.49 3.99
CA PHE A 44 -21.60 16.67 2.82
C PHE A 44 -22.72 15.72 3.15
N ILE A 45 -23.68 15.64 2.25
CA ILE A 45 -24.61 14.53 2.21
C ILE A 45 -24.10 13.65 1.07
N ILE A 46 -23.55 12.49 1.42
CA ILE A 46 -23.24 11.48 0.41
C ILE A 46 -24.28 10.39 0.61
N LYS A 47 -25.12 10.21 -0.40
CA LYS A 47 -26.00 9.04 -0.47
C LYS A 47 -25.12 7.82 -0.62
N ASN A 48 -25.16 6.93 0.37
CA ASN A 48 -24.56 5.62 0.22
C ASN A 48 -25.28 4.91 -0.93
N GLN A 49 -24.53 4.43 -1.92
CA GLN A 49 -25.11 3.65 -3.00
C GLN A 49 -25.67 2.35 -2.40
N GLY A 50 -27.00 2.19 -2.43
CA GLY A 50 -27.67 1.01 -1.89
C GLY A 50 -28.43 1.20 -0.57
N THR A 51 -28.43 2.40 0.03
CA THR A 51 -29.27 2.70 1.20
C THR A 51 -30.06 3.99 1.01
N GLU A 52 -31.34 3.99 1.40
CA GLU A 52 -32.15 5.23 1.48
C GLU A 52 -31.64 6.22 2.55
N LYS A 53 -30.74 5.75 3.43
CA LYS A 53 -30.12 6.59 4.46
C LYS A 53 -29.02 7.46 3.86
N GLU A 54 -29.28 8.75 3.83
CA GLU A 54 -28.29 9.80 3.62
C GLU A 54 -27.38 9.90 4.85
N GLU A 55 -26.08 9.62 4.68
CA GLU A 55 -25.11 9.85 5.75
C GLU A 55 -24.45 11.22 5.55
N LYS A 56 -24.57 12.06 6.58
CA LYS A 56 -23.96 13.40 6.58
C LYS A 56 -22.58 13.34 7.22
N ARG A 57 -21.56 13.79 6.50
CA ARG A 57 -20.17 13.92 6.99
C ARG A 57 -19.65 15.31 6.72
N ARG A 58 -18.80 15.86 7.59
CA ARG A 58 -18.20 17.19 7.38
C ARG A 58 -16.86 17.08 6.68
N TYR A 59 -16.49 18.06 5.85
CA TYR A 59 -15.22 18.02 5.06
C TYR A 59 -14.03 17.76 5.98
N PHE A 60 -14.00 18.45 7.12
CA PHE A 60 -12.89 18.35 8.06
C PHE A 60 -12.80 16.96 8.71
N GLU A 61 -13.92 16.23 8.83
CA GLU A 61 -13.94 14.85 9.32
C GLU A 61 -13.29 13.94 8.26
N LEU A 62 -13.65 14.12 6.98
CA LEU A 62 -13.00 13.41 5.87
C LEU A 62 -11.49 13.71 5.82
N VAL A 63 -11.09 14.99 5.97
CA VAL A 63 -9.68 15.41 6.00
C VAL A 63 -8.97 14.77 7.18
N LYS A 64 -9.59 14.74 8.36
CA LYS A 64 -9.02 14.10 9.54
C LYS A 64 -8.80 12.60 9.29
N ASP A 65 -9.78 11.90 8.73
CA ASP A 65 -9.68 10.46 8.42
C ASP A 65 -8.56 10.18 7.42
N VAL A 66 -8.47 10.94 6.33
CA VAL A 66 -7.38 10.78 5.35
C VAL A 66 -6.02 11.10 5.98
N ARG A 67 -5.93 12.09 6.87
CA ARG A 67 -4.66 12.40 7.55
C ARG A 67 -4.16 11.28 8.44
N THR A 68 -5.06 10.60 9.16
CA THR A 68 -4.71 9.57 10.13
C THR A 68 -4.63 8.17 9.52
N LEU A 69 -5.51 7.86 8.57
CA LEU A 69 -5.62 6.52 7.97
C LEU A 69 -5.03 6.45 6.57
N GLY A 70 -4.77 7.60 5.93
CA GLY A 70 -4.34 7.66 4.53
C GLY A 70 -5.48 7.52 3.52
N ILE A 71 -6.64 7.03 3.97
CA ILE A 71 -7.84 6.80 3.18
C ILE A 71 -9.08 7.34 3.90
N CYS A 72 -10.12 7.65 3.13
CA CYS A 72 -11.45 7.96 3.66
C CYS A 72 -12.34 6.73 3.47
N LYS A 73 -12.47 5.87 4.51
CA LYS A 73 -13.22 4.60 4.42
C LYS A 73 -14.64 4.79 3.89
N PHE A 74 -15.32 5.82 4.37
CA PHE A 74 -16.68 6.15 3.95
C PHE A 74 -16.82 6.32 2.42
N ILE A 75 -15.78 6.79 1.73
CA ILE A 75 -15.79 6.93 0.27
C ILE A 75 -15.11 5.73 -0.41
N GLN A 76 -14.05 5.19 0.19
CA GLN A 76 -13.23 4.14 -0.40
C GLN A 76 -13.93 2.78 -0.38
N ASP A 77 -14.68 2.45 0.67
CA ASP A 77 -15.33 1.14 0.80
C ASP A 77 -16.33 0.90 -0.34
N PRO A 78 -17.22 1.85 -0.72
CA PRO A 78 -18.07 1.67 -1.90
C PRO A 78 -17.30 1.59 -3.22
N ILE A 79 -16.17 2.30 -3.36
CA ILE A 79 -15.33 2.22 -4.56
C ILE A 79 -14.72 0.82 -4.67
N ASP A 80 -14.16 0.31 -3.59
CA ASP A 80 -13.50 -1.00 -3.54
C ASP A 80 -14.50 -2.12 -3.77
N GLN A 81 -15.69 -2.05 -3.16
CA GLN A 81 -16.74 -3.05 -3.34
C GLN A 81 -17.24 -3.15 -4.79
N ASN A 82 -17.28 -2.03 -5.51
CA ASN A 82 -17.75 -1.95 -6.89
C ASN A 82 -16.66 -2.19 -7.95
N ASP A 83 -15.39 -2.41 -7.55
CA ASP A 83 -14.34 -2.73 -8.52
C ASP A 83 -14.60 -4.11 -9.15
N LEU A 84 -14.49 -4.18 -10.48
CA LEU A 84 -14.80 -5.38 -11.24
C LEU A 84 -13.91 -6.59 -10.90
N ILE A 85 -12.66 -6.34 -10.49
CA ILE A 85 -11.62 -7.36 -10.31
C ILE A 85 -11.40 -7.63 -8.81
N PHE A 86 -11.35 -6.57 -8.02
CA PHE A 86 -11.03 -6.61 -6.59
C PHE A 86 -12.27 -6.55 -5.69
N GLY A 87 -13.41 -6.09 -6.22
CA GLY A 87 -14.67 -5.97 -5.48
C GLY A 87 -15.37 -7.30 -5.22
N GLY A 88 -16.49 -7.24 -4.50
CA GLY A 88 -17.27 -8.42 -4.11
C GLY A 88 -16.56 -9.42 -3.19
N THR A 89 -15.39 -9.08 -2.65
CA THR A 89 -14.64 -9.94 -1.72
C THR A 89 -14.66 -9.35 -0.32
N LEU A 90 -15.16 -10.13 0.65
CA LEU A 90 -15.18 -9.77 2.06
C LEU A 90 -14.15 -10.61 2.82
N GLY A 91 -13.40 -9.93 3.69
CA GLY A 91 -12.51 -10.59 4.62
C GLY A 91 -13.29 -11.29 5.73
N LEU A 92 -13.12 -12.60 5.89
CA LEU A 92 -13.75 -13.39 6.94
C LEU A 92 -12.68 -14.16 7.71
N SER A 93 -12.85 -14.25 9.03
CA SER A 93 -12.02 -15.12 9.87
C SER A 93 -12.90 -15.79 10.92
N THR A 94 -12.55 -17.02 11.28
CA THR A 94 -13.23 -17.75 12.35
C THR A 94 -12.19 -18.55 13.14
N PRO A 95 -12.20 -18.48 14.48
CA PRO A 95 -11.43 -19.39 15.32
C PRO A 95 -12.14 -20.74 15.53
N ASN A 96 -13.42 -20.85 15.13
CA ASN A 96 -14.26 -21.99 15.46
C ASN A 96 -14.11 -23.13 14.43
N TRP A 97 -13.63 -24.29 14.88
CA TRP A 97 -13.49 -25.52 14.10
C TRP A 97 -14.79 -26.04 13.47
N GLN A 98 -15.95 -25.67 14.02
CA GLN A 98 -17.26 -26.10 13.54
C GLN A 98 -17.78 -25.25 12.38
N LEU A 99 -17.16 -24.10 12.10
CA LEU A 99 -17.55 -23.22 11.02
C LEU A 99 -16.66 -23.44 9.79
N SER A 100 -17.29 -23.46 8.62
CA SER A 100 -16.60 -23.47 7.33
C SER A 100 -16.85 -22.16 6.59
N ILE A 101 -15.78 -21.56 6.06
CA ILE A 101 -15.86 -20.40 5.17
C ILE A 101 -15.74 -20.92 3.74
N VAL A 102 -16.76 -20.70 2.92
CA VAL A 102 -16.72 -21.00 1.49
C VAL A 102 -16.43 -19.73 0.72
N THR A 103 -15.37 -19.74 -0.08
CA THR A 103 -14.98 -18.62 -0.92
C THR A 103 -15.07 -19.02 -2.38
N GLU A 104 -15.61 -18.13 -3.19
CA GLU A 104 -15.72 -18.30 -4.62
C GLU A 104 -15.29 -17.01 -5.32
N TRP A 105 -14.31 -17.10 -6.21
CA TRP A 105 -13.83 -15.96 -6.96
C TRP A 105 -13.16 -16.41 -8.26
N ALA A 106 -13.50 -15.74 -9.39
CA ALA A 106 -13.03 -16.07 -10.74
C ALA A 106 -13.09 -17.57 -11.10
N GLY A 107 -14.20 -18.24 -10.74
CA GLY A 107 -14.40 -19.67 -11.02
C GLY A 107 -13.66 -20.63 -10.09
N TYR A 108 -12.83 -20.12 -9.18
CA TYR A 108 -12.20 -20.91 -8.14
C TYR A 108 -13.09 -20.93 -6.90
N LYS A 109 -13.32 -22.13 -6.36
CA LYS A 109 -14.08 -22.34 -5.13
C LYS A 109 -13.24 -23.09 -4.13
N LYS A 110 -13.17 -22.59 -2.89
CA LYS A 110 -12.45 -23.24 -1.79
C LYS A 110 -13.30 -23.21 -0.52
N SER A 111 -13.37 -24.35 0.16
CA SER A 111 -13.95 -24.44 1.50
C SER A 111 -12.82 -24.52 2.51
N LEU A 112 -12.85 -23.64 3.51
CA LEU A 112 -11.87 -23.56 4.59
C LEU A 112 -12.59 -23.92 5.90
N ASN A 113 -12.13 -24.96 6.59
CA ASN A 113 -12.61 -25.27 7.93
C ASN A 113 -11.85 -24.43 8.95
N GLY A 114 -12.55 -23.94 9.99
CA GLY A 114 -11.90 -23.20 11.05
C GLY A 114 -10.87 -24.03 11.83
N PRO A 115 -9.90 -23.39 12.52
CA PRO A 115 -9.61 -21.97 12.51
C PRO A 115 -8.99 -21.54 11.18
N CYS A 116 -9.57 -20.53 10.54
CA CYS A 116 -9.12 -20.05 9.24
C CYS A 116 -9.43 -18.56 9.03
N ARG A 117 -8.72 -17.98 8.05
CA ARG A 117 -8.95 -16.64 7.53
C ARG A 117 -9.03 -16.73 6.01
N SER A 118 -9.96 -15.98 5.44
CA SER A 118 -10.05 -15.71 4.01
C SER A 118 -10.07 -14.21 3.83
N VAL A 119 -8.97 -13.66 3.34
CA VAL A 119 -8.85 -12.27 2.93
C VAL A 119 -8.12 -12.24 1.59
N PRO A 120 -8.45 -11.32 0.67
CA PRO A 120 -7.67 -11.16 -0.53
C PRO A 120 -6.23 -10.74 -0.23
N SER A 121 -5.28 -11.37 -0.90
CA SER A 121 -3.85 -11.21 -0.62
C SER A 121 -3.33 -9.79 -0.84
N GLU A 122 -3.92 -9.00 -1.74
CA GLU A 122 -3.49 -7.60 -1.93
C GLU A 122 -3.78 -6.74 -0.71
N ILE A 123 -4.88 -7.03 0.00
CA ILE A 123 -5.23 -6.34 1.23
C ILE A 123 -4.23 -6.74 2.32
N GLU A 124 -3.98 -8.05 2.50
CA GLU A 124 -3.02 -8.54 3.49
C GLU A 124 -1.60 -7.99 3.24
N PHE A 125 -1.09 -8.03 2.00
CA PHE A 125 0.23 -7.47 1.72
C PHE A 125 0.30 -5.96 1.92
N SER A 126 -0.79 -5.22 1.66
CA SER A 126 -0.83 -3.78 1.97
C SER A 126 -0.82 -3.49 3.47
N GLU A 127 -1.46 -4.35 4.27
CA GLU A 127 -1.44 -4.29 5.73
C GLU A 127 -0.06 -4.68 6.27
N ASP A 128 0.56 -5.73 5.74
CA ASP A 128 1.89 -6.18 6.11
C ASP A 128 2.96 -5.12 5.86
N ILE A 129 2.89 -4.41 4.71
CA ILE A 129 3.83 -3.33 4.41
C ILE A 129 3.80 -2.26 5.50
N GLU A 130 2.60 -1.91 5.99
CA GLU A 130 2.40 -0.91 7.02
C GLU A 130 2.84 -1.44 8.40
N PHE A 131 2.41 -2.66 8.73
CA PHE A 131 2.78 -3.36 9.95
C PHE A 131 4.30 -3.46 10.11
N TYR A 132 5.01 -3.98 9.09
CA TYR A 132 6.46 -4.12 9.17
C TYR A 132 7.19 -2.78 9.25
N LYS A 133 6.64 -1.69 8.69
CA LYS A 133 7.20 -0.35 8.87
C LYS A 133 7.10 0.11 10.33
N GLU A 134 5.93 -0.05 10.91
CA GLU A 134 5.67 0.33 12.30
C GLU A 134 6.53 -0.50 13.26
N GLU A 135 6.51 -1.82 13.11
CA GLU A 135 7.30 -2.74 13.93
C GLU A 135 8.81 -2.48 13.79
N THR A 136 9.30 -2.10 12.60
CA THR A 136 10.72 -1.73 12.45
C THR A 136 11.06 -0.46 13.26
N CYS A 137 10.13 0.49 13.37
CA CYS A 137 10.32 1.68 14.19
C CYS A 137 10.25 1.37 15.69
N ILE A 138 9.28 0.55 16.11
CA ILE A 138 9.12 0.07 17.49
C ILE A 138 10.41 -0.62 17.94
N GLU A 139 10.90 -1.60 17.16
CA GLU A 139 12.09 -2.35 17.53
C GLU A 139 13.37 -1.52 17.51
N SER A 140 13.42 -0.48 16.65
CA SER A 140 14.54 0.46 16.68
C SER A 140 14.57 1.29 17.96
N SER A 141 13.40 1.51 18.56
CA SER A 141 13.26 2.21 19.84
C SER A 141 13.62 1.29 21.01
N ASN A 142 13.30 -0.01 20.88
CA ASN A 142 13.68 -1.05 21.82
C ASN A 142 15.17 -1.42 21.75
N HIS A 143 15.90 -0.88 20.76
CA HIS A 143 17.29 -1.25 20.44
C HIS A 143 17.43 -2.74 20.06
N ASP A 144 16.35 -3.39 19.62
CA ASP A 144 16.37 -4.76 19.10
C ASP A 144 16.63 -4.73 17.57
N PHE A 145 17.89 -4.57 17.21
CA PHE A 145 18.29 -4.49 15.80
C PHE A 145 18.12 -5.82 15.05
N VAL A 146 18.03 -6.94 15.77
CA VAL A 146 17.75 -8.25 15.16
C VAL A 146 16.30 -8.26 14.66
N MET A 147 15.36 -7.82 15.48
CA MET A 147 13.96 -7.71 15.08
C MET A 147 13.74 -6.59 14.07
N CYS A 148 14.45 -5.45 14.16
CA CYS A 148 14.47 -4.46 13.08
C CYS A 148 14.82 -5.07 11.72
N ALA A 149 15.92 -5.83 11.66
CA ALA A 149 16.35 -6.46 10.42
C ALA A 149 15.39 -7.55 9.93
N ARG A 150 14.70 -8.25 10.86
CA ARG A 150 13.66 -9.23 10.52
C ARG A 150 12.42 -8.56 9.93
N ASN A 151 11.92 -7.52 10.59
CA ASN A 151 10.74 -6.76 10.15
C ASN A 151 11.01 -6.06 8.82
N TYR A 152 12.20 -5.47 8.65
CA TYR A 152 12.63 -4.89 7.38
C TYR A 152 12.63 -5.89 6.23
N ARG A 153 13.07 -7.14 6.45
CA ARG A 153 12.97 -8.21 5.43
C ARG A 153 11.53 -8.57 5.12
N GLY A 154 10.66 -8.63 6.13
CA GLY A 154 9.22 -8.78 5.95
C GLY A 154 8.63 -7.69 5.04
N TYR A 155 8.97 -6.43 5.31
CA TYR A 155 8.60 -5.30 4.45
C TYR A 155 9.05 -5.49 2.99
N LEU A 156 10.32 -5.82 2.76
CA LEU A 156 10.85 -6.03 1.40
C LEU A 156 10.11 -7.16 0.65
N LEU A 157 9.77 -8.24 1.34
CA LEU A 157 9.00 -9.34 0.75
C LEU A 157 7.58 -8.92 0.40
N SER A 158 6.86 -8.28 1.34
CA SER A 158 5.47 -7.85 1.12
C SER A 158 5.35 -6.80 0.01
N THR A 159 6.34 -5.90 -0.15
CA THR A 159 6.32 -4.90 -1.23
C THR A 159 6.33 -5.52 -2.63
N ILE A 160 7.12 -6.56 -2.87
CA ILE A 160 7.18 -7.24 -4.16
C ILE A 160 5.97 -8.17 -4.32
N ALA A 161 5.59 -8.90 -3.27
CA ALA A 161 4.45 -9.80 -3.28
C ALA A 161 3.13 -9.07 -3.60
N LEU A 162 2.96 -7.83 -3.16
CA LEU A 162 1.78 -7.02 -3.48
C LEU A 162 1.64 -6.77 -5.00
N ILE A 163 2.73 -6.46 -5.71
CA ILE A 163 2.71 -6.26 -7.17
C ILE A 163 2.34 -7.57 -7.87
N ASP A 164 2.98 -8.67 -7.48
CA ASP A 164 2.70 -9.97 -8.06
C ASP A 164 1.25 -10.40 -7.82
N SER A 165 0.73 -10.17 -6.60
CA SER A 165 -0.67 -10.44 -6.24
C SER A 165 -1.63 -9.62 -7.11
N TYR A 166 -1.40 -8.31 -7.24
CA TYR A 166 -2.20 -7.42 -8.09
C TYR A 166 -2.30 -7.96 -9.53
N ILE A 167 -1.16 -8.30 -10.15
CA ILE A 167 -1.11 -8.83 -11.51
C ILE A 167 -1.80 -10.20 -11.59
N ASN A 168 -1.52 -11.10 -10.65
CA ASN A 168 -2.12 -12.43 -10.60
C ASN A 168 -3.63 -12.38 -10.52
N ARG A 169 -4.19 -11.45 -9.74
CA ARG A 169 -5.63 -11.29 -9.63
C ARG A 169 -6.27 -10.84 -10.95
N HIS A 170 -5.61 -10.01 -11.74
CA HIS A 170 -6.12 -9.72 -13.10
C HIS A 170 -6.04 -10.94 -14.01
N ILE A 171 -4.92 -11.67 -13.97
CA ILE A 171 -4.73 -12.88 -14.77
C ILE A 171 -5.86 -13.87 -14.50
N LEU A 172 -6.14 -14.17 -13.23
CA LEU A 172 -7.18 -15.13 -12.86
C LEU A 172 -8.58 -14.65 -13.30
N PHE A 173 -8.91 -13.37 -13.06
CA PHE A 173 -10.19 -12.82 -13.47
C PHE A 173 -10.40 -12.88 -14.99
N HIS A 174 -9.41 -12.44 -15.76
CA HIS A 174 -9.52 -12.40 -17.23
C HIS A 174 -9.42 -13.78 -17.87
N ALA A 175 -8.68 -14.72 -17.28
CA ALA A 175 -8.70 -16.11 -17.71
C ALA A 175 -10.08 -16.73 -17.52
N PHE A 176 -10.74 -16.47 -16.38
CA PHE A 176 -12.11 -16.90 -16.12
C PHE A 176 -13.12 -16.27 -17.11
N LYS A 177 -12.89 -15.03 -17.54
CA LYS A 177 -13.68 -14.37 -18.60
C LYS A 177 -13.35 -14.85 -20.02
N GLY A 178 -12.42 -15.80 -20.19
CA GLY A 178 -12.06 -16.38 -21.48
C GLY A 178 -11.12 -15.52 -22.33
N ARG A 179 -10.35 -14.61 -21.72
CA ARG A 179 -9.35 -13.81 -22.46
C ARG A 179 -8.25 -14.72 -23.02
N ASN A 180 -7.92 -14.55 -24.31
CA ASN A 180 -7.07 -15.47 -25.05
C ASN A 180 -6.17 -14.77 -26.09
N THR A 181 -5.55 -13.64 -25.73
CA THR A 181 -4.60 -12.93 -26.61
C THR A 181 -3.18 -13.51 -26.44
N THR A 182 -2.31 -13.27 -27.42
CA THR A 182 -0.90 -13.70 -27.35
C THR A 182 -0.19 -13.08 -26.15
N ASN A 183 -0.33 -11.77 -25.95
CA ASN A 183 0.27 -11.05 -24.82
C ASN A 183 -0.24 -11.57 -23.47
N PHE A 184 -1.52 -11.94 -23.37
CA PHE A 184 -2.07 -12.53 -22.15
C PHE A 184 -1.47 -13.91 -21.83
N HIS A 185 -1.17 -14.74 -22.83
CA HIS A 185 -0.45 -16.00 -22.61
C HIS A 185 0.98 -15.77 -22.16
N LEU A 186 1.70 -14.86 -22.81
CA LEU A 186 3.05 -14.48 -22.39
C LEU A 186 3.07 -13.98 -20.94
N LEU A 187 2.10 -13.15 -20.57
CA LEU A 187 1.96 -12.64 -19.20
C LEU A 187 1.76 -13.76 -18.17
N LYS A 188 0.98 -14.80 -18.51
CA LYS A 188 0.75 -15.96 -17.64
C LYS A 188 2.01 -16.80 -17.42
N GLU A 189 2.83 -16.93 -18.46
CA GLU A 189 4.02 -17.79 -18.45
C GLU A 189 5.26 -17.08 -17.88
N SER A 190 5.32 -15.74 -17.98
CA SER A 190 6.45 -14.98 -17.50
C SER A 190 6.64 -15.11 -15.98
N ARG A 191 7.89 -15.37 -15.61
CA ARG A 191 8.35 -15.48 -14.21
C ARG A 191 9.11 -14.23 -13.74
N ASN A 192 9.54 -13.36 -14.66
CA ASN A 192 10.26 -12.16 -14.30
C ASN A 192 9.26 -11.03 -14.00
N THR A 193 9.27 -10.51 -12.77
CA THR A 193 8.33 -9.44 -12.36
C THR A 193 8.37 -8.20 -13.27
N GLU A 194 9.53 -7.82 -13.81
CA GLU A 194 9.62 -6.62 -14.67
C GLU A 194 8.95 -6.85 -16.03
N GLU A 195 9.24 -8.00 -16.65
CA GLU A 195 8.59 -8.45 -17.88
C GLU A 195 7.08 -8.60 -17.67
N ARG A 196 6.65 -9.15 -16.53
CA ARG A 196 5.22 -9.24 -16.19
C ARG A 196 4.55 -7.87 -16.10
N ILE A 197 5.22 -6.85 -15.56
CA ILE A 197 4.67 -5.49 -15.49
C ILE A 197 4.57 -4.88 -16.89
N GLU A 198 5.58 -5.07 -17.74
CA GLU A 198 5.56 -4.60 -19.14
C GLU A 198 4.43 -5.27 -19.93
N LEU A 199 4.35 -6.60 -19.91
CA LEU A 199 3.26 -7.35 -20.56
C LEU A 199 1.88 -7.00 -20.01
N PHE A 200 1.77 -6.73 -18.70
CA PHE A 200 0.53 -6.29 -18.09
C PHE A 200 0.09 -4.92 -18.63
N ILE A 201 1.03 -3.97 -18.72
CA ILE A 201 0.75 -2.63 -19.25
C ILE A 201 0.28 -2.74 -20.70
N ASP A 202 0.99 -3.52 -21.52
CA ASP A 202 0.64 -3.71 -22.93
C ASP A 202 -0.72 -4.39 -23.14
N GLU A 203 -1.14 -5.26 -22.21
CA GLU A 203 -2.39 -6.02 -22.31
C GLU A 203 -3.61 -5.30 -21.72
N PHE A 204 -3.42 -4.44 -20.70
CA PHE A 204 -4.52 -3.87 -19.90
C PHE A 204 -4.54 -2.35 -19.85
N CYS A 205 -3.42 -1.66 -20.05
CA CYS A 205 -3.35 -0.21 -19.85
C CYS A 205 -3.42 0.58 -21.17
N SER A 206 -3.95 1.80 -21.10
CA SER A 206 -4.04 2.72 -22.24
C SER A 206 -2.77 3.54 -22.48
N PHE A 207 -1.62 3.10 -21.95
CA PHE A 207 -0.35 3.82 -22.04
C PHE A 207 0.80 2.81 -22.29
N PRO A 208 1.89 3.22 -22.94
CA PRO A 208 3.05 2.35 -23.16
C PRO A 208 3.95 2.23 -21.93
N PHE A 209 4.67 1.11 -21.80
CA PHE A 209 5.60 0.89 -20.68
C PHE A 209 6.69 1.99 -20.54
N SER A 210 7.05 2.67 -21.62
CA SER A 210 8.01 3.79 -21.60
C SER A 210 7.61 4.92 -20.64
N GLU A 211 6.32 5.16 -20.44
CA GLU A 211 5.82 6.16 -19.47
C GLU A 211 6.13 5.81 -18.02
N VAL A 212 6.25 4.52 -17.71
CA VAL A 212 6.60 4.02 -16.38
C VAL A 212 8.12 3.95 -16.25
N LYS A 213 8.80 3.39 -17.27
CA LYS A 213 10.24 3.11 -17.26
C LYS A 213 11.12 4.34 -16.98
N GLN A 214 10.68 5.52 -17.37
CA GLN A 214 11.41 6.79 -17.20
C GLN A 214 11.03 7.56 -15.93
N ASN A 215 10.26 6.95 -15.02
CA ASN A 215 9.68 7.62 -13.87
C ASN A 215 10.26 7.10 -12.54
N LEU A 216 10.27 7.96 -11.52
CA LEU A 216 10.74 7.68 -10.17
C LEU A 216 10.09 6.43 -9.56
N MET A 217 8.81 6.18 -9.87
CA MET A 217 8.11 4.98 -9.40
C MET A 217 8.80 3.69 -9.86
N TRP A 218 9.32 3.66 -11.10
CA TRP A 218 9.99 2.48 -11.63
C TRP A 218 11.37 2.28 -11.00
N ASP A 219 12.11 3.37 -10.79
CA ASP A 219 13.42 3.31 -10.15
C ASP A 219 13.32 2.86 -8.68
N HIS A 220 12.33 3.36 -7.94
CA HIS A 220 12.07 2.91 -6.57
C HIS A 220 11.63 1.44 -6.53
N PHE A 221 10.78 1.00 -7.47
CA PHE A 221 10.40 -0.40 -7.58
C PHE A 221 11.61 -1.32 -7.85
N LYS A 222 12.46 -0.98 -8.83
CA LYS A 222 13.69 -1.74 -9.11
C LYS A 222 14.61 -1.79 -7.89
N LYS A 223 14.75 -0.68 -7.16
CA LYS A 223 15.57 -0.63 -5.94
C LYS A 223 15.01 -1.56 -4.85
N LEU A 224 13.70 -1.56 -4.61
CA LEU A 224 13.05 -2.51 -3.70
C LEU A 224 13.29 -3.97 -4.10
N LYS A 225 13.16 -4.29 -5.40
CA LYS A 225 13.42 -5.63 -5.92
C LYS A 225 14.88 -6.05 -5.72
N ALA A 226 15.83 -5.14 -5.98
CA ALA A 226 17.25 -5.37 -5.74
C ALA A 226 17.54 -5.65 -4.26
N LEU A 227 17.00 -4.81 -3.36
CA LEU A 227 17.14 -4.99 -1.90
C LEU A 227 16.52 -6.31 -1.41
N ARG A 228 15.33 -6.67 -1.92
CA ARG A 228 14.72 -7.97 -1.64
C ARG A 228 15.64 -9.10 -2.08
N ASN A 229 16.20 -8.99 -3.27
CA ASN A 229 17.08 -9.99 -3.84
C ASN A 229 18.36 -10.15 -3.04
N GLU A 230 18.99 -9.07 -2.60
CA GLU A 230 20.16 -9.10 -1.73
C GLU A 230 19.85 -9.85 -0.42
N ALA A 231 18.66 -9.62 0.17
CA ALA A 231 18.25 -10.25 1.41
C ALA A 231 17.98 -11.77 1.32
N VAL A 232 17.72 -12.32 0.13
CA VAL A 232 17.26 -13.72 -0.03
C VAL A 232 18.09 -14.57 -1.01
N HIS A 233 18.81 -13.95 -1.95
CA HIS A 233 19.53 -14.68 -2.99
C HIS A 233 21.01 -14.87 -2.66
N SER A 234 21.47 -16.11 -2.83
CA SER A 234 22.87 -16.51 -2.60
C SER A 234 23.88 -15.82 -3.51
N LEU A 235 23.43 -15.28 -4.66
CA LEU A 235 24.28 -14.60 -5.64
C LEU A 235 24.64 -13.17 -5.24
N SER A 236 23.98 -12.59 -4.24
CA SER A 236 24.27 -11.25 -3.73
C SER A 236 24.01 -11.21 -2.22
N PRO A 237 24.80 -11.96 -1.43
CA PRO A 237 24.50 -12.18 -0.02
C PRO A 237 24.60 -10.88 0.78
N TYR A 238 23.57 -10.62 1.56
CA TYR A 238 23.51 -9.48 2.45
C TYR A 238 24.34 -9.69 3.72
N LEU A 239 25.32 -8.81 3.97
CA LEU A 239 26.23 -8.90 5.14
C LEU A 239 25.87 -7.96 6.30
N GLY A 240 24.94 -7.01 6.09
CA GLY A 240 24.48 -6.08 7.13
C GLY A 240 23.75 -4.87 6.54
N ILE A 241 22.87 -4.24 7.32
CA ILE A 241 22.16 -3.00 6.96
C ILE A 241 22.41 -1.90 7.97
N GLU A 242 22.54 -0.68 7.49
CA GLU A 242 22.54 0.50 8.35
C GLU A 242 21.10 0.99 8.60
N LEU A 243 20.76 1.38 9.83
CA LEU A 243 19.43 1.93 10.16
C LEU A 243 19.10 3.17 9.32
N LYS A 244 20.11 3.98 8.98
CA LYS A 244 19.95 5.13 8.09
C LYS A 244 19.43 4.71 6.71
N GLU A 245 19.94 3.61 6.16
CA GLU A 245 19.47 3.05 4.90
C GLU A 245 18.08 2.43 5.04
N ILE A 246 17.79 1.74 6.15
CA ILE A 246 16.43 1.24 6.44
C ILE A 246 15.43 2.39 6.35
N ALA A 247 15.69 3.52 7.00
CA ALA A 247 14.78 4.67 7.00
C ALA A 247 14.44 5.13 5.58
N PHE A 248 15.43 5.20 4.69
CA PHE A 248 15.21 5.54 3.29
C PHE A 248 14.42 4.45 2.55
N ASN A 249 14.84 3.19 2.70
CA ASN A 249 14.27 2.05 2.00
C ASN A 249 12.79 1.81 2.36
N LEU A 250 12.42 1.97 3.64
CA LEU A 250 11.02 1.86 4.12
C LEU A 250 10.06 2.89 3.51
N ASN A 251 10.59 3.96 2.92
CA ASN A 251 9.79 4.97 2.21
C ASN A 251 9.66 4.69 0.71
N LEU A 252 10.47 3.78 0.15
CA LEU A 252 10.42 3.48 -1.28
C LEU A 252 9.07 2.91 -1.71
N SER A 253 8.37 2.15 -0.86
CA SER A 253 7.05 1.57 -1.18
C SER A 253 5.99 2.62 -1.53
N ILE A 254 6.06 3.82 -0.94
CA ILE A 254 5.09 4.91 -1.20
C ILE A 254 5.01 5.23 -2.69
N HIS A 255 6.18 5.39 -3.34
CA HIS A 255 6.28 5.71 -4.76
C HIS A 255 6.50 4.47 -5.63
N GLY A 256 7.36 3.56 -5.21
CA GLY A 256 7.74 2.38 -5.97
C GLY A 256 6.60 1.39 -6.15
N VAL A 257 5.78 1.19 -5.13
CA VAL A 257 4.67 0.24 -5.14
C VAL A 257 3.34 0.98 -5.22
N GLY A 258 3.08 1.90 -4.30
CA GLY A 258 1.81 2.65 -4.24
C GLY A 258 1.53 3.46 -5.51
N SER A 259 2.48 4.30 -5.95
CA SER A 259 2.29 5.08 -7.18
C SER A 259 2.28 4.22 -8.44
N LEU A 260 3.07 3.14 -8.50
CA LEU A 260 3.06 2.21 -9.63
C LEU A 260 1.68 1.53 -9.76
N LEU A 261 1.16 0.92 -8.69
CA LEU A 261 -0.16 0.29 -8.69
C LEU A 261 -1.27 1.28 -9.04
N LYS A 262 -1.19 2.51 -8.52
CA LYS A 262 -2.14 3.57 -8.88
C LYS A 262 -2.09 3.87 -10.38
N LYS A 263 -0.90 4.02 -10.96
CA LYS A 263 -0.73 4.28 -12.40
C LYS A 263 -1.28 3.11 -13.23
N LEU A 264 -1.05 1.85 -12.81
CA LEU A 264 -1.64 0.67 -13.47
C LEU A 264 -3.18 0.67 -13.41
N GLN A 265 -3.76 1.02 -12.26
CA GLN A 265 -5.20 1.12 -12.07
C GLN A 265 -5.82 2.24 -12.92
N GLU A 266 -5.19 3.42 -12.94
CA GLU A 266 -5.63 4.57 -13.73
C GLU A 266 -5.44 4.33 -15.24
N GLY A 267 -4.41 3.58 -15.65
CA GLY A 267 -4.21 3.16 -17.04
C GLY A 267 -5.31 2.26 -17.57
N GLN A 268 -6.04 1.58 -16.69
CA GLN A 268 -7.21 0.78 -17.03
C GLN A 268 -8.51 1.62 -16.99
N GLY A 269 -8.40 2.94 -16.84
CA GLY A 269 -9.54 3.85 -16.71
C GLY A 269 -10.28 3.73 -15.37
N ARG A 270 -9.68 3.12 -14.34
CA ARG A 270 -10.33 2.85 -13.05
C ARG A 270 -9.84 3.77 -11.93
N ILE A 271 -10.64 3.88 -10.89
CA ILE A 271 -10.31 4.63 -9.67
C ILE A 271 -9.38 3.79 -8.79
N SER A 272 -8.46 4.45 -8.09
CA SER A 272 -7.54 3.81 -7.14
C SER A 272 -8.28 3.12 -6.00
N LEU A 273 -7.75 1.99 -5.56
CA LEU A 273 -8.35 1.12 -4.54
C LEU A 273 -7.74 1.37 -3.16
N GLY A 274 -8.45 1.01 -2.10
CA GLY A 274 -8.05 1.30 -0.72
C GLY A 274 -6.69 0.72 -0.34
N PHE A 275 -6.38 -0.51 -0.77
CA PHE A 275 -5.07 -1.12 -0.50
C PHE A 275 -3.92 -0.39 -1.22
N ILE A 276 -4.17 0.17 -2.42
CA ILE A 276 -3.20 0.98 -3.17
C ILE A 276 -2.96 2.29 -2.43
N GLU A 277 -4.05 2.97 -2.06
CA GLU A 277 -3.99 4.25 -1.36
C GLU A 277 -3.34 4.13 0.01
N ARG A 278 -3.57 3.03 0.74
CA ARG A 278 -2.90 2.72 2.01
C ARG A 278 -1.38 2.71 1.86
N VAL A 279 -0.84 2.05 0.84
CA VAL A 279 0.61 2.01 0.58
C VAL A 279 1.10 3.38 0.14
N ARG A 280 0.39 4.04 -0.78
CA ARG A 280 0.76 5.37 -1.31
C ARG A 280 0.76 6.47 -0.24
N THR A 281 -0.04 6.30 0.81
CA THR A 281 -0.18 7.28 1.89
C THR A 281 0.42 6.80 3.20
N SER A 282 1.13 5.66 3.18
CA SER A 282 1.80 5.11 4.36
C SER A 282 2.67 6.15 5.06
N PRO A 283 2.78 6.10 6.40
CA PRO A 283 3.61 7.03 7.16
C PRO A 283 5.05 7.15 6.63
N THR A 284 5.62 8.36 6.64
CA THR A 284 7.04 8.55 6.29
C THR A 284 7.90 8.12 7.47
N ILE A 285 9.01 7.42 7.21
CA ILE A 285 10.01 7.06 8.23
C ILE A 285 11.20 8.01 8.15
N HIS A 286 11.63 8.52 9.30
CA HIS A 286 12.78 9.40 9.45
C HIS A 286 13.86 8.72 10.27
N TYR A 287 15.12 9.03 9.98
CA TYR A 287 16.25 8.58 10.78
C TYR A 287 16.61 9.65 11.81
N ASN A 288 16.90 9.23 13.04
CA ASN A 288 17.38 10.09 14.11
C ASN A 288 18.79 9.61 14.49
N GLN A 289 19.79 10.48 14.36
CA GLN A 289 21.12 10.17 14.83
C GLN A 289 21.20 10.47 16.33
N ILE A 290 21.61 9.46 17.07
CA ILE A 290 21.76 9.56 18.53
C ILE A 290 23.25 9.59 18.81
N THR A 291 23.74 10.69 19.39
CA THR A 291 25.13 10.82 19.82
C THR A 291 25.19 10.68 21.33
N LEU A 292 25.76 9.57 21.80
CA LEU A 292 26.02 9.34 23.21
C LEU A 292 27.23 10.18 23.63
N ARG A 293 27.04 11.08 24.61
CA ARG A 293 28.13 11.84 25.20
C ARG A 293 28.69 11.12 26.43
N ALA A 294 29.96 11.36 26.72
CA ALA A 294 30.67 10.75 27.85
C ALA A 294 30.11 11.16 29.23
N ASP A 295 29.32 12.24 29.29
CA ASP A 295 28.64 12.73 30.50
C ASP A 295 27.31 11.99 30.80
N GLY A 296 26.95 10.99 29.99
CA GLY A 296 25.70 10.25 30.09
C GLY A 296 24.50 10.95 29.45
N ASN A 297 24.66 12.17 28.91
CA ASN A 297 23.63 12.85 28.13
C ASN A 297 23.65 12.37 26.66
N HIS A 298 22.53 12.56 25.95
CA HIS A 298 22.42 12.21 24.54
C HIS A 298 22.01 13.44 23.73
N LEU A 299 22.64 13.63 22.57
CA LEU A 299 22.15 14.57 21.56
C LEU A 299 21.36 13.79 20.51
N GLU A 300 20.21 14.33 20.14
CA GLU A 300 19.41 13.84 19.04
C GLU A 300 19.47 14.81 17.86
N GLU A 301 19.89 14.32 16.70
CA GLU A 301 19.82 15.06 15.44
C GLU A 301 18.85 14.36 14.48
N LYS A 302 17.72 15.01 14.20
CA LYS A 302 16.65 14.46 13.36
C LYS A 302 16.93 14.70 11.88
N PHE A 303 17.06 13.63 11.11
CA PHE A 303 17.19 13.66 9.66
C PHE A 303 15.84 13.44 9.00
N PHE A 304 15.21 14.55 8.60
CA PHE A 304 13.93 14.51 7.89
C PHE A 304 14.13 14.15 6.41
N ASN A 305 13.85 12.89 6.07
CA ASN A 305 13.63 12.50 4.69
C ASN A 305 12.45 13.29 4.10
N LYS A 306 12.71 14.15 3.10
CA LYS A 306 11.64 14.76 2.31
C LYS A 306 11.08 13.71 1.35
N VAL A 307 9.87 13.24 1.61
CA VAL A 307 9.11 12.41 0.66
C VAL A 307 8.13 13.32 -0.06
N ASN A 308 8.33 13.54 -1.36
CA ASN A 308 7.47 14.40 -2.15
C ASN A 308 6.31 13.58 -2.75
N ARG A 309 5.16 13.57 -2.08
CA ARG A 309 3.96 12.82 -2.47
C ARG A 309 3.22 13.53 -3.62
N GLY A 310 3.79 13.47 -4.83
CA GLY A 310 3.22 14.01 -6.08
C GLY A 310 1.80 13.55 -6.37
#